data_AF-A0A2W5VC96-F1
#
_entry.id   AF-A0A2W5VC96-F1
#
_cell.length_a   1.000
_cell.length_b   1.000
_cell.length_c   1.000
_cell.angle_alpha   90.00
_cell.angle_beta   90.00
_cell.angle_gamma   90.00
#
_symmetry.space_group_name_H-M   'P 1'
#
loop_
_entity.id
_entity.type
_entity.pdbx_description
1 polymer ?
#
loop_
_entity_poly.entity_id
_entity_poly.type
_entity_poly.pdbx_seq_one_letter_code
_entity_poly.pdbx_strand_id
1 'polypeptide(L)'
;MKFLIIALLTFSLPAAAAEVFVNGVNVDGLTNHNFEKVNVRLDERGNVQIDAPGYSVKKVSLQDKAPEPAGSITQKYYLVTEQSPSGMTEYEIDLFLNGKYFRTVKNGDEQLVTDITRSLKPGRNTVIAQAKKRYANPDRPRSQSRAHVFRVIIGEGTTANDQVTIEKQVMTFTRTAADTNDVTQEFSFTTR
;
A
#
# COMPACT_ATOMS: atom_id res chain seq x y z
N MET A 1 -51.04 42.43 -36.24
CA MET A 1 -50.27 41.18 -36.42
C MET A 1 -49.42 40.99 -35.16
N LYS A 2 -49.81 40.09 -34.24
CA LYS A 2 -49.17 39.88 -32.93
C LYS A 2 -48.08 38.80 -33.10
N PHE A 3 -46.82 39.14 -32.88
CA PHE A 3 -45.73 38.16 -32.78
C PHE A 3 -45.70 37.59 -31.37
N LEU A 4 -45.89 36.27 -31.26
CA LEU A 4 -45.76 35.49 -30.03
C LEU A 4 -44.34 34.91 -29.98
N ILE A 5 -43.52 35.38 -29.03
CA ILE A 5 -42.20 34.83 -28.76
C ILE A 5 -42.38 33.69 -27.76
N ILE A 6 -42.08 32.45 -28.17
CA ILE A 6 -42.02 31.28 -27.28
C ILE A 6 -40.59 31.18 -26.74
N ALA A 7 -40.43 31.44 -25.45
CA ALA A 7 -39.18 31.21 -24.73
C ALA A 7 -39.04 29.72 -24.40
N LEU A 8 -38.05 29.05 -24.98
CA LEU A 8 -37.73 27.65 -24.73
C LEU A 8 -36.89 27.54 -23.44
N LEU A 9 -37.50 27.08 -22.34
CA LEU A 9 -36.79 26.77 -21.10
C LEU A 9 -36.10 25.41 -21.24
N THR A 10 -34.78 25.38 -21.33
CA THR A 10 -33.97 24.16 -21.25
C THR A 10 -33.75 23.79 -19.77
N PHE A 11 -34.44 22.77 -19.28
CA PHE A 11 -34.15 22.14 -18.00
C PHE A 11 -32.97 21.16 -18.17
N SER A 12 -31.82 21.47 -17.57
CA SER A 12 -30.74 20.50 -17.40
C SER A 12 -31.08 19.56 -16.26
N LEU A 13 -31.32 18.28 -16.54
CA LEU A 13 -31.42 17.25 -15.51
C LEU A 13 -30.00 16.95 -14.99
N PRO A 14 -29.78 16.92 -13.66
CA PRO A 14 -28.50 16.50 -13.11
C PRO A 14 -28.28 15.01 -13.39
N ALA A 15 -27.15 14.67 -14.00
CA ALA A 15 -26.73 13.29 -14.18
C ALA A 15 -26.36 12.71 -12.80
N ALA A 16 -27.15 11.75 -12.31
CA ALA A 16 -26.77 10.96 -11.14
C ALA A 16 -25.59 10.06 -11.55
N ALA A 17 -24.43 10.28 -10.95
CA ALA A 17 -23.27 9.43 -11.16
C ALA A 17 -23.54 8.05 -10.54
N ALA A 18 -23.45 7.00 -11.36
CA ALA A 18 -23.53 5.62 -10.87
C ALA A 18 -22.38 5.35 -9.90
N GLU A 19 -22.67 4.82 -8.71
CA GLU A 19 -21.65 4.45 -7.73
C GLU A 19 -21.14 3.03 -7.99
N VAL A 20 -19.88 2.76 -7.62
CA VAL A 20 -19.28 1.43 -7.68
C VAL A 20 -19.05 0.91 -6.28
N PHE A 21 -19.38 -0.35 -6.04
CA PHE A 21 -19.19 -1.04 -4.77
C PHE A 21 -18.40 -2.32 -5.02
N VAL A 22 -17.43 -2.62 -4.15
CA VAL A 22 -16.71 -3.89 -4.14
C VAL A 22 -16.89 -4.54 -2.78
N ASN A 23 -17.45 -5.75 -2.74
CA ASN A 23 -17.79 -6.47 -1.52
C ASN A 23 -18.67 -5.64 -0.56
N GLY A 24 -19.62 -4.88 -1.11
CA GLY A 24 -20.50 -3.99 -0.34
C GLY A 24 -19.85 -2.68 0.12
N VAL A 25 -18.57 -2.46 -0.17
CA VAL A 25 -17.87 -1.21 0.14
C VAL A 25 -17.92 -0.29 -1.08
N ASN A 26 -18.54 0.89 -0.94
CA ASN A 26 -18.50 1.91 -1.99
C ASN A 26 -17.03 2.32 -2.25
N VAL A 27 -16.64 2.33 -3.51
CA VAL A 27 -15.27 2.60 -3.94
C VAL A 27 -15.28 3.72 -4.96
N ASP A 28 -15.16 4.94 -4.46
CA ASP A 28 -15.02 6.12 -5.31
C ASP A 28 -13.59 6.22 -5.87
N GLY A 29 -13.46 6.75 -7.09
CA GLY A 29 -12.17 7.05 -7.71
C GLY A 29 -11.31 5.84 -8.16
N LEU A 30 -11.90 4.64 -8.27
CA LEU A 30 -11.17 3.45 -8.68
C LEU A 30 -10.70 3.57 -10.15
N THR A 31 -9.39 3.70 -10.39
CA THR A 31 -8.80 3.85 -11.73
C THR A 31 -7.70 2.83 -11.98
N ASN A 32 -7.56 2.33 -13.21
CA ASN A 32 -6.51 1.38 -13.62
C ASN A 32 -6.45 0.07 -12.80
N HIS A 33 -7.59 -0.46 -12.37
CA HIS A 33 -7.67 -1.75 -11.67
C HIS A 33 -8.37 -2.80 -12.53
N ASN A 34 -7.86 -4.03 -12.50
CA ASN A 34 -8.51 -5.20 -13.09
C ASN A 34 -8.90 -6.17 -11.98
N PHE A 35 -10.15 -6.62 -12.00
CA PHE A 35 -10.66 -7.63 -11.08
C PHE A 35 -10.90 -8.92 -11.86
N GLU A 36 -10.29 -10.01 -11.40
CA GLU A 36 -10.47 -11.32 -12.02
C GLU A 36 -11.35 -12.21 -11.13
N LYS A 37 -12.20 -13.03 -11.78
CA LYS A 37 -13.07 -14.01 -11.11
C LYS A 37 -14.03 -13.37 -10.10
N VAL A 38 -14.69 -12.29 -10.52
CA VAL A 38 -15.68 -11.55 -9.72
C VAL A 38 -17.07 -11.64 -10.34
N ASN A 39 -18.11 -11.44 -9.53
CA ASN A 39 -19.47 -11.26 -10.02
C ASN A 39 -19.81 -9.78 -10.05
N VAL A 40 -20.37 -9.29 -11.17
CA VAL A 40 -20.80 -7.90 -11.31
C VAL A 40 -22.31 -7.86 -11.47
N ARG A 41 -22.99 -7.04 -10.66
CA ARG A 41 -24.43 -6.79 -10.74
C ARG A 41 -24.70 -5.29 -10.82
N LEU A 42 -25.71 -4.90 -11.59
CA LEU A 42 -26.23 -3.53 -11.56
C LEU A 42 -27.52 -3.53 -10.73
N ASP A 43 -27.67 -2.56 -9.84
CA ASP A 43 -28.89 -2.40 -9.04
C ASP A 43 -29.94 -1.52 -9.73
N GLU A 44 -31.14 -1.42 -9.13
CA GLU A 44 -32.26 -0.61 -9.65
C GLU A 44 -31.94 0.88 -9.76
N ARG A 45 -30.89 1.36 -9.07
CA ARG A 45 -30.42 2.75 -9.09
C ARG A 45 -29.29 2.96 -10.10
N GLY A 46 -28.85 1.90 -10.79
CA GLY A 46 -27.76 1.94 -11.75
C GLY A 46 -26.36 1.82 -11.12
N ASN A 47 -26.24 1.50 -9.83
CA ASN A 47 -24.94 1.29 -9.20
C ASN A 47 -24.36 -0.07 -9.58
N VAL A 48 -23.04 -0.15 -9.63
CA VAL A 48 -22.30 -1.38 -9.94
C VAL A 48 -21.85 -2.05 -8.64
N GLN A 49 -22.28 -3.28 -8.43
CA GLN A 49 -21.91 -4.14 -7.30
C GLN A 49 -20.95 -5.23 -7.77
N ILE A 50 -19.75 -5.27 -7.22
CA ILE A 50 -18.69 -6.24 -7.53
C ILE A 50 -18.48 -7.16 -6.33
N ASP A 51 -18.92 -8.41 -6.42
CA ASP A 51 -18.57 -9.44 -5.42
C ASP A 51 -17.25 -10.10 -5.83
N ALA A 52 -16.22 -9.81 -5.03
CA ALA A 52 -14.84 -10.19 -5.24
C ALA A 52 -14.29 -10.89 -3.98
N PRO A 53 -14.69 -12.15 -3.68
CA PRO A 53 -14.36 -12.81 -2.41
C PRO A 53 -12.85 -12.98 -2.17
N GLY A 54 -12.03 -12.96 -3.21
CA GLY A 54 -10.56 -12.99 -3.10
C GLY A 54 -9.91 -11.63 -2.78
N TYR A 55 -10.67 -10.54 -2.70
CA TYR A 55 -10.16 -9.18 -2.54
C TYR A 55 -10.62 -8.56 -1.23
N SER A 56 -9.70 -7.94 -0.48
CA SER A 56 -10.02 -7.19 0.72
C SER A 56 -10.11 -5.70 0.41
N VAL A 57 -11.30 -5.11 0.62
CA VAL A 57 -11.55 -3.68 0.40
C VAL A 57 -11.90 -3.02 1.73
N LYS A 58 -11.19 -1.95 2.07
CA LYS A 58 -11.45 -1.13 3.25
C LYS A 58 -11.54 0.33 2.81
N LYS A 59 -12.61 1.03 3.18
CA LYS A 59 -12.65 2.50 3.10
C LYS A 59 -11.65 3.04 4.11
N VAL A 60 -10.52 3.53 3.63
CA VAL A 60 -9.71 4.48 4.40
C VAL A 60 -10.43 5.81 4.22
N SER A 61 -11.16 6.26 5.25
CA SER A 61 -11.63 7.63 5.26
C SER A 61 -10.40 8.52 5.17
N LEU A 62 -10.28 9.24 4.06
CA LEU A 62 -9.44 10.43 3.98
C LEU A 62 -10.14 11.46 4.86
N GLN A 63 -10.03 11.29 6.17
CA GLN A 63 -10.34 12.34 7.12
C GLN A 63 -9.50 13.53 6.69
N ASP A 64 -10.19 14.67 6.52
CA ASP A 64 -9.72 15.91 5.95
C ASP A 64 -8.22 16.09 6.12
N LYS A 65 -7.53 16.24 4.98
CA LYS A 65 -6.11 16.55 4.90
C LYS A 65 -5.86 17.83 5.70
N ALA A 66 -5.62 17.69 7.01
CA ALA A 66 -5.01 18.72 7.81
C ALA A 66 -3.75 19.15 7.04
N PRO A 67 -3.51 20.46 6.86
CA PRO A 67 -2.38 20.94 6.10
C PRO A 67 -1.13 20.22 6.59
N GLU A 68 -0.49 19.46 5.69
CA GLU A 68 0.78 18.79 5.99
C GLU A 68 1.73 19.88 6.49
N PRO A 69 2.31 19.74 7.69
CA PRO A 69 3.14 20.78 8.25
C PRO A 69 4.23 21.16 7.25
N ALA A 70 4.25 22.43 6.85
CA ALA A 70 5.34 23.01 6.08
C ALA A 70 6.55 23.10 7.02
N GLY A 71 7.31 22.02 7.12
CA GLY A 71 8.50 21.91 7.96
C GLY A 71 9.57 21.07 7.27
N SER A 72 10.81 21.13 7.74
CA SER A 72 11.85 20.18 7.36
C SER A 72 11.76 18.94 8.25
N ILE A 73 12.04 17.75 7.69
CA ILE A 73 12.24 16.56 8.50
C ILE A 73 13.48 16.78 9.38
N THR A 74 13.32 16.69 10.70
CA THR A 74 14.40 16.89 11.69
C THR A 74 15.10 15.59 12.06
N GLN A 75 14.45 14.45 11.86
CA GLN A 75 15.00 13.12 12.16
C GLN A 75 15.51 12.38 10.93
N LYS A 76 16.49 11.49 11.14
CA LYS A 76 16.96 10.58 10.10
C LYS A 76 16.18 9.27 10.14
N TYR A 77 15.71 8.85 8.98
CA TYR A 77 14.94 7.63 8.80
C TYR A 77 15.74 6.62 7.98
N TYR A 78 15.82 5.40 8.49
CA TYR A 78 16.54 4.31 7.85
C TYR A 78 15.59 3.16 7.56
N LEU A 79 15.81 2.54 6.41
CA LEU A 79 15.25 1.24 6.08
C LEU A 79 16.31 0.18 6.36
N VAL A 80 15.91 -0.84 7.12
CA VAL A 80 16.76 -1.98 7.48
C VAL A 80 16.05 -3.27 7.10
N THR A 81 16.76 -4.21 6.50
CA THR A 81 16.29 -5.58 6.33
C THR A 81 16.96 -6.52 7.32
N GLU A 82 16.22 -7.50 7.80
CA GLU A 82 16.76 -8.57 8.64
C GLU A 82 16.23 -9.91 8.17
N GLN A 83 17.10 -10.90 8.05
CA GLN A 83 16.71 -12.27 7.73
C GLN A 83 17.36 -13.23 8.73
N SER A 84 16.59 -14.19 9.24
CA SER A 84 17.09 -15.16 10.20
C SER A 84 16.46 -16.53 9.96
N PRO A 85 17.20 -17.53 9.44
CA PRO A 85 18.43 -17.38 8.65
C PRO A 85 18.17 -16.68 7.30
N SER A 86 19.20 -16.09 6.71
CA SER A 86 19.10 -15.52 5.36
C SER A 86 18.71 -16.59 4.32
N GLY A 87 17.83 -16.23 3.39
CA GLY A 87 17.49 -17.07 2.26
C GLY A 87 16.44 -18.16 2.51
N MET A 88 15.83 -18.22 3.70
CA MET A 88 14.90 -19.30 4.09
C MET A 88 13.42 -19.01 3.81
N THR A 89 13.04 -17.75 3.63
CA THR A 89 11.63 -17.37 3.54
C THR A 89 11.08 -17.40 2.13
N GLU A 90 11.95 -17.32 1.12
CA GLU A 90 11.58 -17.31 -0.30
C GLU A 90 10.59 -16.19 -0.66
N TYR A 91 10.72 -15.04 0.00
CA TYR A 91 9.98 -13.82 -0.35
C TYR A 91 10.85 -12.81 -1.09
N GLU A 92 10.30 -12.19 -2.12
CA GLU A 92 10.75 -10.90 -2.63
C GLU A 92 9.76 -9.83 -2.19
N ILE A 93 10.24 -8.69 -1.71
CA ILE A 93 9.39 -7.62 -1.17
C ILE A 93 9.62 -6.35 -1.97
N ASP A 94 8.61 -5.93 -2.71
CA ASP A 94 8.58 -4.62 -3.37
C ASP A 94 8.12 -3.55 -2.37
N LEU A 95 8.89 -2.48 -2.27
CA LEU A 95 8.63 -1.37 -1.37
C LEU A 95 8.28 -0.12 -2.16
N PHE A 96 7.18 0.51 -1.77
CA PHE A 96 6.73 1.78 -2.32
C PHE A 96 6.67 2.80 -1.18
N LEU A 97 7.29 3.95 -1.36
CA LEU A 97 7.23 5.07 -0.44
C LEU A 97 6.40 6.18 -1.07
N ASN A 98 5.33 6.59 -0.40
CA ASN A 98 4.41 7.64 -0.86
C ASN A 98 3.89 7.40 -2.29
N GLY A 99 3.54 6.14 -2.61
CA GLY A 99 3.05 5.73 -3.94
C GLY A 99 4.13 5.57 -5.00
N LYS A 100 5.41 5.89 -4.72
CA LYS A 100 6.53 5.71 -5.64
C LYS A 100 7.28 4.42 -5.32
N TYR A 101 7.57 3.61 -6.35
CA TYR A 101 8.47 2.47 -6.20
C TYR A 101 9.82 2.93 -5.67
N PHE A 102 10.25 2.33 -4.57
CA PHE A 102 11.53 2.60 -3.94
C PHE A 102 12.54 1.53 -4.28
N ARG A 103 12.21 0.26 -3.98
CA ARG A 103 13.14 -0.87 -4.14
C ARG A 103 12.45 -2.22 -3.92
N THR A 104 12.96 -3.27 -4.58
CA THR A 104 12.77 -4.67 -4.20
C THR A 104 13.90 -5.15 -3.28
N VAL A 105 13.56 -5.83 -2.18
CA VAL A 105 14.51 -6.57 -1.33
C VAL A 105 14.23 -8.06 -1.44
N LYS A 106 15.27 -8.87 -1.66
CA LYS A 106 15.11 -10.30 -1.99
C LYS A 106 15.56 -11.21 -0.87
N ASN A 107 14.96 -12.38 -0.86
CA ASN A 107 15.38 -13.48 -0.01
C ASN A 107 16.83 -13.88 -0.31
N GLY A 108 17.67 -13.91 0.73
CA GLY A 108 19.09 -14.24 0.60
C GLY A 108 20.01 -13.04 0.33
N ASP A 109 19.45 -11.85 0.06
CA ASP A 109 20.27 -10.63 -0.05
C ASP A 109 21.01 -10.36 1.26
N GLU A 110 22.16 -9.69 1.15
CA GLU A 110 22.83 -9.09 2.31
C GLU A 110 21.89 -8.13 3.04
N GLN A 111 22.14 -7.95 4.34
CA GLN A 111 21.40 -6.99 5.14
C GLN A 111 21.53 -5.60 4.53
N LEU A 112 20.39 -5.03 4.15
CA LEU A 112 20.29 -3.71 3.58
C LEU A 112 20.10 -2.72 4.72
N VAL A 113 20.91 -1.66 4.73
CA VAL A 113 20.74 -0.48 5.58
C VAL A 113 20.80 0.74 4.67
N THR A 114 19.76 1.57 4.65
CA THR A 114 19.70 2.72 3.73
C THR A 114 19.00 3.92 4.37
N ASP A 115 19.62 5.10 4.28
CA ASP A 115 18.96 6.37 4.63
C ASP A 115 17.85 6.65 3.60
N ILE A 116 16.60 6.67 4.06
CA ILE A 116 15.42 6.94 3.22
C ILE A 116 14.87 8.35 3.43
N THR A 117 15.50 9.18 4.27
CA THR A 117 14.99 10.49 4.70
C THR A 117 14.64 11.38 3.51
N ARG A 118 15.44 11.35 2.43
CA ARG A 118 15.20 12.14 1.21
C ARG A 118 14.02 11.66 0.36
N SER A 119 13.53 10.44 0.61
CA SER A 119 12.36 9.87 -0.07
C SER A 119 11.06 10.12 0.69
N LEU A 120 11.15 10.72 1.87
CA LEU A 120 10.02 11.05 2.73
C LEU A 120 9.62 12.52 2.53
N LYS A 121 8.40 12.82 2.92
CA LYS A 121 7.87 14.18 2.99
C LYS A 121 7.62 14.57 4.46
N PRO A 122 7.65 15.86 4.80
CA PRO A 122 7.23 16.33 6.11
C PRO A 122 5.79 15.89 6.42
N GLY A 123 5.53 15.45 7.65
CA GLY A 123 4.22 14.99 8.08
C GLY A 123 3.97 13.52 7.74
N ARG A 124 2.75 13.20 7.28
CA ARG A 124 2.31 11.81 7.07
C ARG A 124 2.96 11.20 5.84
N ASN A 125 3.56 10.04 6.01
CA ASN A 125 4.12 9.21 4.95
C ASN A 125 3.40 7.87 4.90
N THR A 126 3.35 7.28 3.72
CA THR A 126 2.77 5.96 3.49
C THR A 126 3.84 5.03 2.92
N VAL A 127 3.86 3.78 3.39
CA VAL A 127 4.72 2.71 2.88
C VAL A 127 3.86 1.54 2.51
N ILE A 128 4.03 1.03 1.29
CA ILE A 128 3.40 -0.22 0.85
C ILE A 128 4.51 -1.25 0.69
N ALA A 129 4.36 -2.39 1.38
CA ALA A 129 5.19 -3.56 1.20
C ALA A 129 4.37 -4.64 0.48
N GLN A 130 4.80 -5.03 -0.71
CA GLN A 130 4.22 -6.12 -1.49
C GLN A 130 5.18 -7.32 -1.46
N ALA A 131 4.90 -8.28 -0.59
CA ALA A 131 5.63 -9.52 -0.50
C ALA A 131 5.07 -10.55 -1.48
N LYS A 132 5.96 -11.07 -2.30
CA LYS A 132 5.70 -12.08 -3.32
C LYS A 132 6.45 -13.35 -2.95
N LYS A 133 5.74 -14.45 -2.74
CA LYS A 133 6.37 -15.75 -2.51
C LYS A 133 6.95 -16.25 -3.82
N ARG A 134 8.24 -16.60 -3.81
CA ARG A 134 9.02 -17.03 -4.97
C ARG A 134 9.81 -18.28 -4.57
N TYR A 135 9.12 -19.41 -4.58
CA TYR A 135 9.75 -20.70 -4.36
C TYR A 135 10.83 -20.96 -5.41
N ALA A 136 12.02 -21.34 -4.96
CA ALA A 136 13.04 -21.88 -5.87
C ALA A 136 12.59 -23.25 -6.42
N ASN A 137 11.89 -24.03 -5.59
CA ASN A 137 11.21 -25.26 -5.97
C ASN A 137 9.85 -25.35 -5.23
N PRO A 138 8.71 -25.28 -5.93
CA PRO A 138 7.38 -25.33 -5.31
C PRO A 138 7.10 -26.60 -4.49
N ASP A 139 7.67 -27.74 -4.88
CA ASP A 139 7.46 -29.02 -4.19
C ASP A 139 8.35 -29.18 -2.96
N ARG A 140 9.39 -28.34 -2.84
CA ARG A 140 10.39 -28.40 -1.76
C ARG A 140 10.77 -26.99 -1.33
N PRO A 141 9.92 -26.30 -0.55
CA PRO A 141 10.26 -25.02 0.05
C PRO A 141 11.55 -25.13 0.87
N ARG A 142 12.35 -24.06 0.88
CA ARG A 142 13.60 -24.03 1.68
C ARG A 142 13.33 -24.17 3.17
N SER A 143 12.17 -23.67 3.61
CA SER A 143 11.68 -23.90 4.96
C SER A 143 10.17 -23.66 5.05
N GLN A 144 9.58 -24.20 6.12
CA GLN A 144 8.19 -23.96 6.53
C GLN A 144 8.12 -23.49 8.00
N SER A 145 9.26 -23.11 8.59
CA SER A 145 9.33 -22.69 9.99
C SER A 145 8.84 -21.24 10.18
N ARG A 146 8.07 -21.01 11.25
CA ARG A 146 7.71 -19.64 11.70
C ARG A 146 8.88 -18.89 12.31
N ALA A 147 9.92 -19.61 12.76
CA ALA A 147 11.13 -18.99 13.29
C ALA A 147 12.04 -18.43 12.18
N HIS A 148 11.84 -18.86 10.94
CA HIS A 148 12.60 -18.35 9.81
C HIS A 148 11.92 -17.10 9.26
N VAL A 149 12.52 -15.93 9.47
CA VAL A 149 11.86 -14.63 9.27
C VAL A 149 12.61 -13.76 8.27
N PHE A 150 11.84 -12.92 7.58
CA PHE A 150 12.33 -11.79 6.78
C PHE A 150 11.56 -10.54 7.23
N ARG A 151 12.28 -9.57 7.77
CA ARG A 151 11.75 -8.29 8.25
C ARG A 151 12.23 -7.14 7.39
N VAL A 152 11.32 -6.20 7.15
CA VAL A 152 11.64 -4.85 6.68
C VAL A 152 11.23 -3.89 7.78
N ILE A 153 12.20 -3.15 8.28
CA ILE A 153 12.05 -2.21 9.39
C ILE A 153 12.31 -0.82 8.85
N ILE A 154 11.44 0.12 9.20
CA ILE A 154 11.72 1.55 9.02
C ILE A 154 11.69 2.19 10.41
N GLY A 155 12.70 2.98 10.70
CA GLY A 155 12.81 3.63 11.99
C GLY A 155 13.64 4.91 11.95
N GLU A 156 13.44 5.73 12.96
CA GLU A 156 14.32 6.83 13.29
C GLU A 156 15.63 6.25 13.83
N GLY A 157 16.75 6.83 13.43
CA GLY A 157 18.04 6.34 13.87
C GLY A 157 19.17 7.34 13.72
N THR A 158 20.33 6.90 14.16
CA THR A 158 21.58 7.65 14.07
C THR A 158 22.67 6.76 13.48
N THR A 159 23.69 7.39 12.90
CA THR A 159 24.86 6.70 12.38
C THR A 159 26.04 7.00 13.28
N ALA A 160 26.68 5.96 13.80
CA ALA A 160 27.92 6.06 14.57
C ALA A 160 28.87 4.94 14.12
N ASN A 161 30.12 5.27 13.83
CA ASN A 161 31.15 4.30 13.41
C ASN A 161 30.68 3.39 12.24
N ASP A 162 30.06 3.97 11.22
CA ASP A 162 29.47 3.27 10.06
C ASP A 162 28.34 2.27 10.39
N GLN A 163 27.88 2.25 11.64
CA GLN A 163 26.74 1.46 12.09
C GLN A 163 25.51 2.36 12.25
N VAL A 164 24.39 1.93 11.66
CA VAL A 164 23.09 2.56 11.91
C VAL A 164 22.45 1.90 13.12
N THR A 165 22.06 2.72 14.09
CA THR A 165 21.24 2.30 15.22
C THR A 165 19.82 2.81 15.02
N ILE A 166 18.85 1.89 14.98
CA ILE A 166 17.43 2.26 14.99
C ILE A 166 17.01 2.53 16.43
N GLU A 167 16.72 3.79 16.73
CA GLU A 167 16.29 4.23 18.06
C GLU A 167 14.79 4.05 18.25
N LYS A 168 14.01 4.25 17.17
CA LYS A 168 12.56 4.09 17.20
C LYS A 168 12.05 3.50 15.89
N GLN A 169 11.52 2.28 15.96
CA GLN A 169 10.82 1.68 14.83
C GLN A 169 9.47 2.37 14.62
N VAL A 170 9.22 2.85 13.40
CA VAL A 170 7.93 3.42 12.99
C VAL A 170 7.12 2.43 12.15
N MET A 171 7.77 1.43 11.58
CA MET A 171 7.15 0.33 10.83
C MET A 171 8.01 -0.93 10.95
N THR A 172 7.35 -2.08 11.09
CA THR A 172 7.96 -3.40 10.91
C THR A 172 7.01 -4.28 10.09
N PHE A 173 7.44 -4.66 8.89
CA PHE A 173 6.79 -5.67 8.07
C PHE A 173 7.55 -6.99 8.23
N THR A 174 6.85 -8.08 8.54
CA THR A 174 7.47 -9.39 8.79
C THR A 174 6.76 -10.46 7.98
N ARG A 175 7.53 -11.32 7.30
CA ARG A 175 7.08 -12.60 6.73
C ARG A 175 7.91 -13.73 7.30
N THR A 176 7.32 -14.91 7.34
CA THR A 176 7.94 -16.14 7.82
C THR A 176 7.98 -17.19 6.71
N ALA A 177 8.86 -18.18 6.81
CA ALA A 177 8.90 -19.26 5.83
C ALA A 177 7.60 -20.09 5.82
N ALA A 178 6.88 -20.14 6.94
CA ALA A 178 5.57 -20.78 7.07
C ALA A 178 4.44 -20.07 6.28
N ASP A 179 4.62 -18.78 5.94
CA ASP A 179 3.63 -18.05 5.12
C ASP A 179 3.75 -18.49 3.66
N THR A 180 2.62 -18.77 3.01
CA THR A 180 2.56 -19.29 1.63
C THR A 180 2.00 -18.30 0.60
N ASN A 181 1.37 -17.22 1.05
CA ASN A 181 0.60 -16.32 0.19
C ASN A 181 1.39 -15.06 -0.14
N ASP A 182 1.11 -14.50 -1.32
CA ASP A 182 1.47 -13.12 -1.61
C ASP A 182 0.68 -12.19 -0.67
N VAL A 183 1.35 -11.17 -0.14
CA VAL A 183 0.76 -10.24 0.83
C VAL A 183 1.12 -8.82 0.45
N THR A 184 0.12 -7.95 0.40
CA THR A 184 0.32 -6.50 0.34
C THR A 184 -0.12 -5.87 1.66
N GLN A 185 0.74 -5.06 2.25
CA GLN A 185 0.42 -4.33 3.48
C GLN A 185 0.84 -2.87 3.36
N GLU A 186 -0.08 -1.98 3.72
CA GLU A 186 0.16 -0.55 3.82
C GLU A 186 0.42 -0.15 5.28
N PHE A 187 1.36 0.76 5.47
CA PHE A 187 1.71 1.38 6.73
C PHE A 187 1.71 2.90 6.55
N SER A 188 1.41 3.62 7.62
CA SER A 188 1.58 5.07 7.65
C SER A 188 2.25 5.52 8.93
N PHE A 189 3.15 6.48 8.82
CA PHE A 189 3.82 7.11 9.95
C PHE A 189 4.00 8.61 9.70
N THR A 190 4.20 9.37 10.77
CA THR A 190 4.44 10.82 10.68
C THR A 190 5.90 11.11 10.97
N THR A 191 6.57 11.83 10.08
CA THR A 191 7.95 12.26 10.29
C THR A 191 8.02 13.42 11.27
N ARG A 192 9.11 13.49 12.02
CA ARG A 192 9.46 14.60 12.90
C ARG A 192 10.56 15.45 12.30
#